data_AF-M1A8J6-F1
#
_entry.id   AF-M1A8J6-F1
#
_cell.length_a   1.000
_cell.length_b   1.000
_cell.length_c   1.000
_cell.angle_alpha   90.00
_cell.angle_beta   90.00
_cell.angle_gamma   90.00
#
_symmetry.space_group_name_H-M   'P 1'
#
loop_
_entity.id
_entity.type
_entity.pdbx_description
1 polymer ?
#
loop_
_entity_poly.entity_id
_entity_poly.type
_entity_poly.pdbx_seq_one_letter_code
_entity_poly.pdbx_strand_id
1 'polypeptide(L)'
;MSNPKFTRVPSMRERVEDTLSAHRNQLVALLSRYVAQGKGILQPHHLIDEFNSAVCDDTACEKLKEGPFCEILKSTQEAIVLPPFVAIAVRPRPGVWEYVRVNVYDLSVEQLTIPEYLRFKEELVDGEDNNLFVLELDFEPFNASVPRPSRSSSIGNGVQFLNRHLSSNMFRSKESLDPLLDFLRGHNHKGNVLMLNERIQRISRLESSLNKADDYLSKLPPDTPYTEFEYALQEMGFEKGWGDTAKRVLETMHLLSDILQAPDPSTLETFLGRLPMVFNVVILSPHGYFGQANVLGLPDTGGQVVYILDQVRALEAEMLLRIKQQGLNFKPRILVVTRLIPDAKGTTCNQRLERISGTEYSHILRVPFRTENGILHKWISRFDVWPYLEKFTEVTSLSFGNHRLLLMFCSVCLSERWQLVQIVRTCSQLLCLPTR
;
A
#
# COMPACT_ATOMS: atom_id res chain seq x y z
N MET A 1 -14.95 -4.33 -47.87
CA MET A 1 -15.00 -3.57 -46.61
C MET A 1 -13.66 -3.74 -45.92
N SER A 2 -12.80 -2.73 -46.00
CA SER A 2 -11.48 -2.74 -45.37
C SER A 2 -11.62 -2.61 -43.85
N ASN A 3 -11.05 -3.55 -43.10
CA ASN A 3 -10.89 -3.45 -41.65
C ASN A 3 -10.28 -2.09 -41.28
N PRO A 4 -10.80 -1.38 -40.26
CA PRO A 4 -10.10 -0.22 -39.72
C PRO A 4 -8.76 -0.72 -39.16
N LYS A 5 -7.66 -0.36 -39.83
CA LYS A 5 -6.32 -0.51 -39.27
C LYS A 5 -6.29 0.30 -37.98
N PHE A 6 -6.01 -0.35 -36.85
CA PHE A 6 -5.67 0.35 -35.62
C PHE A 6 -4.47 1.25 -35.91
N THR A 7 -4.72 2.54 -36.14
CA THR A 7 -3.69 3.57 -36.23
C THR A 7 -3.02 3.66 -34.86
N ARG A 8 -1.69 3.57 -34.86
CA ARG A 8 -0.84 3.78 -33.68
C ARG A 8 -1.29 5.04 -32.97
N VAL A 9 -1.57 4.96 -31.66
CA VAL A 9 -1.86 6.16 -30.86
C VAL A 9 -0.61 7.05 -30.92
N PRO A 10 -0.71 8.29 -31.42
CA PRO A 10 0.45 9.15 -31.54
C PRO A 10 1.04 9.46 -30.16
N SER A 11 2.37 9.45 -30.06
CA SER A 11 3.10 9.82 -28.84
C SER A 11 2.80 11.27 -28.44
N MET A 12 3.00 11.65 -27.16
CA MET A 12 2.81 13.06 -26.77
C MET A 12 3.71 14.00 -27.58
N ARG A 13 4.94 13.57 -27.91
CA ARG A 13 5.82 14.31 -28.81
C ARG A 13 5.15 14.60 -30.15
N GLU A 14 4.66 13.56 -30.84
CA GLU A 14 4.00 13.71 -32.14
C GLU A 14 2.78 14.63 -32.01
N ARG A 15 1.97 14.50 -30.95
CA ARG A 15 0.81 15.38 -30.72
C ARG A 15 1.21 16.84 -30.51
N VAL A 16 2.28 17.10 -29.76
CA VAL A 16 2.79 18.45 -29.51
C VAL A 16 3.39 19.04 -30.79
N GLU A 17 4.16 18.25 -31.53
CA GLU A 17 4.80 18.63 -32.81
C GLU A 17 3.77 18.92 -33.92
N ASP A 18 2.75 18.07 -34.05
CA ASP A 18 1.63 18.25 -34.98
C ASP A 18 0.86 19.55 -34.67
N THR A 19 0.64 19.83 -33.37
CA THR A 19 -0.11 21.03 -32.98
C THR A 19 0.73 22.31 -33.11
N LEU A 20 2.03 22.24 -32.83
CA LEU A 20 2.97 23.34 -33.07
C LEU A 20 3.08 23.67 -34.56
N SER A 21 3.03 22.65 -35.42
CA SER A 21 3.01 22.84 -36.87
C SER A 21 1.71 23.48 -37.37
N ALA A 22 0.57 23.10 -36.79
CA ALA A 22 -0.75 23.63 -37.18
C ALA A 22 -1.02 25.07 -36.69
N HIS A 23 -0.48 25.45 -35.52
CA HIS A 23 -0.78 26.72 -34.85
C HIS A 23 0.49 27.47 -34.40
N ARG A 24 1.47 27.53 -35.30
CA ARG A 24 2.83 28.03 -35.03
C ARG A 24 2.85 29.41 -34.36
N ASN A 25 2.16 30.39 -34.92
CA ASN A 25 2.24 31.78 -34.46
C ASN A 25 1.68 31.96 -33.04
N GLN A 26 0.54 31.34 -32.75
CA GLN A 26 -0.11 31.43 -31.44
C GLN A 26 0.70 30.71 -30.35
N LEU A 27 1.26 29.54 -30.68
CA LEU A 27 2.03 28.74 -29.73
C LEU A 27 3.43 29.33 -29.49
N VAL A 28 4.07 29.93 -30.50
CA VAL A 28 5.29 30.74 -30.30
C VAL A 28 5.01 31.89 -29.35
N ALA A 29 3.91 32.63 -29.55
CA ALA A 29 3.54 33.75 -28.69
C ALA A 29 3.33 33.30 -27.23
N LEU A 30 2.62 32.17 -27.03
CA LEU A 30 2.41 31.59 -25.72
C LEU A 30 3.72 31.15 -25.05
N LEU A 31 4.52 30.33 -25.74
CA LEU A 31 5.78 29.80 -25.21
C LEU A 31 6.79 30.93 -24.95
N SER A 32 6.79 31.98 -25.78
CA SER A 32 7.60 33.18 -25.55
C SER A 32 7.16 33.93 -24.30
N ARG A 33 5.86 33.97 -23.99
CA ARG A 33 5.37 34.54 -22.72
C ARG A 33 5.84 33.73 -21.52
N TYR A 34 5.82 32.40 -21.60
CA TYR A 34 6.39 31.55 -20.55
C TYR A 34 7.89 31.83 -20.34
N VAL A 35 8.66 31.89 -21.43
CA VAL A 35 10.10 32.20 -21.38
C VAL A 35 10.36 33.63 -20.86
N ALA A 36 9.50 34.59 -21.18
CA ALA A 36 9.62 35.99 -20.73
C ALA A 36 9.43 36.17 -19.22
N GLN A 37 8.74 35.23 -18.55
CA GLN A 37 8.64 35.21 -17.08
C GLN A 37 9.97 34.85 -16.41
N GLY A 38 10.96 34.38 -17.17
CA GLY A 38 12.28 34.00 -16.68
C GLY A 38 12.36 32.55 -16.24
N LYS A 39 13.48 32.19 -15.59
CA LYS A 39 13.72 30.85 -15.06
C LYS A 39 12.74 30.55 -13.92
N GLY A 40 11.96 29.48 -14.03
CA GLY A 40 11.00 29.13 -12.97
C GLY A 40 10.13 27.91 -13.25
N ILE A 41 9.27 27.60 -12.28
CA ILE A 41 8.26 26.54 -12.37
C ILE A 41 6.88 27.16 -12.58
N LEU A 42 6.19 26.73 -13.63
CA LEU A 42 4.82 27.10 -13.93
C LEU A 42 3.87 26.01 -13.45
N GLN A 43 2.93 26.41 -12.60
CA GLN A 43 1.86 25.55 -12.10
C GLN A 43 0.71 25.48 -13.13
N PRO A 44 -0.20 24.48 -13.04
CA PRO A 44 -1.27 24.31 -14.02
C PRO A 44 -2.15 25.55 -14.21
N HIS A 45 -2.45 26.27 -13.13
CA HIS A 45 -3.24 27.50 -13.22
C HIS A 45 -2.50 28.60 -13.97
N HIS A 46 -1.21 28.81 -13.70
CA HIS A 46 -0.38 29.76 -14.46
C HIS A 46 -0.33 29.42 -15.95
N LEU A 47 -0.19 28.14 -16.29
CA LEU A 47 -0.18 27.68 -17.69
C LEU A 47 -1.50 28.02 -18.40
N ILE A 48 -2.63 27.78 -17.74
CA ILE A 48 -3.96 28.03 -18.28
C ILE A 48 -4.25 29.54 -18.36
N ASP A 49 -3.85 30.32 -17.36
CA ASP A 49 -4.09 31.77 -17.30
C ASP A 49 -3.35 32.51 -18.42
N GLU A 50 -2.09 32.16 -18.65
CA GLU A 50 -1.29 32.67 -19.77
C GLU A 50 -1.83 32.20 -21.12
N PHE A 51 -2.30 30.95 -21.20
CA PHE A 51 -2.97 30.46 -22.40
C PHE A 51 -4.22 31.29 -22.71
N ASN A 52 -5.07 31.54 -21.72
CA ASN A 52 -6.26 32.38 -21.91
C ASN A 52 -5.90 33.82 -22.29
N SER A 53 -4.86 34.36 -21.69
CA SER A 53 -4.39 35.74 -21.92
C SER A 53 -3.68 35.92 -23.27
N ALA A 54 -3.09 34.87 -23.83
CA ALA A 54 -2.44 34.89 -25.15
C ALA A 54 -3.44 34.73 -26.31
N VAL A 55 -4.66 34.26 -26.03
CA VAL A 55 -5.63 33.75 -27.00
C VAL A 55 -6.81 34.74 -27.17
N CYS A 56 -6.56 36.03 -27.01
CA CYS A 56 -7.64 37.02 -26.80
C CYS A 56 -8.35 37.60 -28.03
N ASP A 57 -7.92 37.44 -29.29
CA ASP A 57 -8.52 38.26 -30.37
C ASP A 57 -8.89 37.60 -31.73
N ASP A 58 -8.98 36.26 -31.89
CA ASP A 58 -9.27 35.67 -33.22
C ASP A 58 -10.17 34.40 -33.26
N THR A 59 -10.84 34.15 -34.39
CA THR A 59 -11.54 32.87 -34.68
C THR A 59 -10.61 31.64 -34.70
N ALA A 60 -9.31 31.85 -34.91
CA ALA A 60 -8.28 30.81 -34.77
C ALA A 60 -8.02 30.43 -33.30
N CYS A 61 -8.31 31.32 -32.36
CA CYS A 61 -8.13 31.13 -30.92
C CYS A 61 -9.22 30.22 -30.31
N GLU A 62 -10.44 30.23 -30.85
CA GLU A 62 -11.49 29.29 -30.45
C GLU A 62 -11.15 27.85 -30.83
N LYS A 63 -10.61 27.65 -32.04
CA LYS A 63 -10.13 26.32 -32.50
C LYS A 63 -8.96 25.78 -31.67
N LEU A 64 -8.13 26.66 -31.13
CA LEU A 64 -7.03 26.30 -30.22
C LEU A 64 -7.53 25.94 -28.82
N LYS A 65 -8.55 26.64 -28.30
CA LYS A 65 -9.22 26.33 -27.03
C LYS A 65 -9.94 24.98 -27.06
N GLU A 66 -10.48 24.60 -28.22
CA GLU A 66 -11.11 23.30 -28.46
C GLU A 66 -10.13 22.27 -29.05
N GLY A 67 -8.87 22.67 -29.29
CA GLY A 67 -7.87 21.88 -29.97
C GLY A 67 -7.07 20.93 -29.06
N PRO A 68 -6.31 19.99 -29.67
CA PRO A 68 -5.55 18.98 -28.94
C PRO A 68 -4.51 19.56 -27.98
N PHE A 69 -3.96 20.75 -28.25
CA PHE A 69 -3.00 21.39 -27.36
C PHE A 69 -3.62 21.90 -26.05
N CYS A 70 -4.87 22.37 -26.08
CA CYS A 70 -5.58 22.74 -24.86
C CYS A 70 -5.79 21.52 -23.95
N GLU A 71 -6.06 20.34 -24.51
CA GLU A 71 -6.12 19.10 -23.73
C GLU A 71 -4.77 18.72 -23.11
N ILE A 72 -3.68 18.94 -23.84
CA ILE A 72 -2.31 18.72 -23.35
C ILE A 72 -2.01 19.66 -22.18
N LEU A 73 -2.30 20.96 -22.32
CA LEU A 73 -2.16 21.94 -21.24
C LEU A 73 -3.01 21.61 -20.02
N LYS A 74 -4.29 21.22 -20.22
CA LYS A 74 -5.17 20.77 -19.13
C LYS A 74 -4.65 19.51 -18.42
N SER A 75 -3.94 18.66 -19.14
CA SER A 75 -3.33 17.44 -18.60
C SER A 75 -1.92 17.68 -18.03
N THR A 76 -1.35 18.87 -18.24
CA THR A 76 -0.02 19.24 -17.75
C THR A 76 -0.09 19.49 -16.24
N GLN A 77 0.84 18.89 -15.50
CA GLN A 77 0.92 19.04 -14.04
C GLN A 77 1.89 20.14 -13.63
N GLU A 78 2.94 20.35 -14.41
CA GLU A 78 3.89 21.44 -14.23
C GLU A 78 4.67 21.65 -15.54
N ALA A 79 5.19 22.86 -15.73
CA ALA A 79 6.19 23.13 -16.74
C ALA A 79 7.39 23.85 -16.12
N ILE A 80 8.57 23.51 -16.57
CA ILE A 80 9.84 24.10 -16.15
C ILE A 80 10.33 24.98 -17.28
N VAL A 81 10.70 26.21 -16.96
CA VAL A 81 11.22 27.18 -17.92
C VAL A 81 12.69 27.41 -17.62
N LEU A 82 13.55 26.99 -18.55
CA LEU A 82 14.96 27.36 -18.60
C LEU A 82 15.23 27.91 -20.00
N PRO A 83 15.22 29.24 -20.19
CA PRO A 83 15.34 29.84 -21.51
C PRO A 83 16.54 29.29 -22.29
N PRO A 84 16.35 28.81 -23.54
CA PRO A 84 15.15 28.95 -24.38
C PRO A 84 14.15 27.78 -24.32
N PHE A 85 14.33 26.85 -23.40
CA PHE A 85 13.56 25.62 -23.30
C PHE A 85 12.39 25.71 -22.32
N VAL A 86 11.29 25.06 -22.69
CA VAL A 86 10.14 24.80 -21.83
C VAL A 86 9.94 23.29 -21.76
N ALA A 87 10.18 22.70 -20.59
CA ALA A 87 9.96 21.27 -20.36
C ALA A 87 8.62 21.05 -19.65
N ILE A 88 7.76 20.21 -20.21
CA ILE A 88 6.37 20.03 -19.83
C ILE A 88 6.16 18.61 -19.30
N ALA A 89 5.64 18.47 -18.08
CA ALA A 89 5.22 17.19 -17.53
C ALA A 89 3.72 16.97 -17.75
N VAL A 90 3.39 16.11 -18.71
CA VAL A 90 2.02 15.80 -19.07
C VAL A 90 1.57 14.53 -18.38
N ARG A 91 0.36 14.55 -17.80
CA ARG A 91 -0.27 13.40 -17.16
C ARG A 91 -1.61 13.08 -17.84
N PRO A 92 -1.60 12.38 -18.99
CA PRO A 92 -2.83 12.12 -19.75
C PRO A 92 -3.86 11.30 -18.97
N ARG A 93 -3.38 10.38 -18.11
CA ARG A 93 -4.22 9.50 -17.29
C ARG A 93 -3.53 9.22 -15.95
N PRO A 94 -4.29 8.84 -14.90
CA PRO A 94 -3.68 8.45 -13.63
C PRO A 94 -2.64 7.35 -13.76
N GLY A 95 -1.42 7.63 -13.31
CA GLY A 95 -0.29 6.69 -13.34
C GLY A 95 0.51 6.67 -14.65
N VAL A 96 0.16 7.50 -15.64
CA VAL A 96 0.88 7.61 -16.91
C VAL A 96 1.42 9.03 -17.04
N TRP A 97 2.73 9.14 -17.28
CA TRP A 97 3.44 10.41 -17.41
C TRP A 97 4.23 10.42 -18.71
N GLU A 98 4.24 11.57 -19.37
CA GLU A 98 5.04 11.83 -20.56
C GLU A 98 5.70 13.20 -20.40
N TYR A 99 6.99 13.27 -20.72
CA TYR A 99 7.80 14.47 -20.56
C TYR A 99 8.25 14.95 -21.93
N VAL A 100 8.07 16.23 -22.20
CA VAL A 100 8.38 16.82 -23.51
C VAL A 100 9.11 18.15 -23.29
N ARG A 101 10.19 18.37 -24.03
CA ARG A 101 10.89 19.64 -24.09
C ARG A 101 10.56 20.35 -25.40
N VAL A 102 10.27 21.63 -25.32
CA VAL A 102 10.08 22.50 -26.48
C VAL A 102 11.11 23.62 -26.43
N ASN A 103 11.87 23.79 -27.51
CA ASN A 103 12.69 24.97 -27.70
C ASN A 103 11.85 26.06 -28.37
N VAL A 104 11.74 27.22 -27.73
CA VAL A 104 10.83 28.29 -28.18
C VAL A 104 11.31 28.98 -29.46
N TYR A 105 12.62 28.96 -29.76
CA TYR A 105 13.16 29.67 -30.94
C TYR A 105 13.03 28.86 -32.23
N ASP A 106 13.37 27.57 -32.19
CA ASP A 106 13.32 26.69 -33.37
C ASP A 106 12.05 25.81 -33.43
N LEU A 107 11.25 25.80 -32.35
CA LEU A 107 10.05 24.98 -32.16
C LEU A 107 10.30 23.47 -32.28
N SER A 108 11.54 23.04 -32.01
CA SER A 108 11.86 21.64 -31.88
C SER A 108 11.21 21.06 -30.63
N VAL A 109 10.66 19.85 -30.80
CA VAL A 109 10.00 19.08 -29.76
C VAL A 109 10.76 17.79 -29.53
N GLU A 110 11.19 17.59 -28.29
CA GLU A 110 11.93 16.40 -27.90
C GLU A 110 11.18 15.69 -26.78
N GLN A 111 11.11 14.37 -26.88
CA GLN A 111 10.61 13.55 -25.78
C GLN A 111 11.74 13.35 -24.78
N LEU A 112 11.46 13.65 -23.51
CA LEU A 112 12.41 13.43 -22.42
C LEU A 112 12.11 12.12 -21.70
N THR A 113 13.17 11.48 -21.25
CA THR A 113 13.13 10.44 -20.22
C THR A 113 12.93 11.07 -18.84
N ILE A 114 12.59 10.24 -17.83
CA ILE A 114 12.42 10.71 -16.45
C ILE A 114 13.71 11.37 -15.92
N PRO A 115 14.91 10.75 -16.06
CA PRO A 115 16.15 11.37 -15.56
C PRO A 115 16.48 12.69 -16.27
N GLU A 116 16.25 12.79 -17.58
CA GLU A 116 16.48 14.03 -18.34
C GLU A 116 15.55 15.17 -17.87
N TYR A 117 14.28 14.85 -17.60
CA TYR A 117 13.33 15.82 -17.05
C TYR A 117 13.71 16.26 -15.63
N LEU A 118 14.13 15.33 -14.76
CA LEU A 118 14.57 15.65 -13.40
C LEU A 118 15.84 16.49 -13.39
N ARG A 119 16.82 16.19 -14.26
CA ARG A 119 18.01 17.01 -14.46
C ARG A 119 17.66 18.45 -14.82
N PHE A 120 16.64 18.64 -15.64
CA PHE A 120 16.14 19.97 -15.99
C PHE A 120 15.52 20.71 -14.78
N LYS A 121 14.96 19.98 -13.79
CA LYS A 121 14.51 20.58 -12.51
C LYS A 121 15.68 20.90 -11.58
N GLU A 122 16.72 20.07 -11.57
CA GLU A 122 17.94 20.31 -10.78
C GLU A 122 18.67 21.56 -11.29
N GLU A 123 18.81 21.70 -12.62
CA GLU A 123 19.47 22.86 -13.25
C GLU A 123 18.77 24.19 -12.94
N LEU A 124 17.45 24.14 -12.69
CA LEU A 124 16.71 25.33 -12.26
C LEU A 124 17.16 25.88 -10.90
N VAL A 125 17.56 25.00 -9.99
CA VAL A 125 17.94 25.37 -8.62
C VAL A 125 19.45 25.57 -8.51
N ASP A 126 20.22 24.59 -8.98
CA ASP A 126 21.66 24.51 -8.76
C ASP A 126 22.48 25.08 -9.94
N GLY A 127 21.84 25.34 -11.08
CA GLY A 127 22.51 25.68 -12.33
C GLY A 127 23.09 24.46 -13.03
N GLU A 128 23.97 24.67 -14.01
CA GLU A 128 24.65 23.56 -14.68
C GLU A 128 25.63 22.88 -13.71
N ASP A 129 25.22 21.74 -13.14
CA ASP A 129 26.10 20.85 -12.40
C ASP A 129 26.56 19.68 -13.30
N ASN A 130 27.87 19.52 -13.42
CA ASN A 130 28.53 18.51 -14.25
C ASN A 130 28.87 17.23 -13.46
N ASN A 131 28.22 17.00 -12.32
CA ASN A 131 28.44 15.78 -11.56
C ASN A 131 27.92 14.55 -12.32
N LEU A 132 28.83 13.78 -12.91
CA LEU A 132 28.53 12.61 -13.72
C LEU A 132 27.96 11.42 -12.93
N PHE A 133 28.04 11.44 -11.59
CA PHE A 133 27.71 10.31 -10.72
C PHE A 133 26.70 10.67 -9.61
N VAL A 134 25.67 11.43 -9.95
CA VAL A 134 24.52 11.64 -9.06
C VAL A 134 23.81 10.31 -8.81
N LEU A 135 23.43 10.04 -7.56
CA LEU A 135 22.73 8.81 -7.18
C LEU A 135 21.30 8.82 -7.72
N GLU A 136 21.02 7.95 -8.69
CA GLU A 136 19.66 7.69 -9.18
C GLU A 136 19.03 6.49 -8.45
N LEU A 137 17.87 6.71 -7.81
CA LEU A 137 17.13 5.66 -7.13
C LEU A 137 16.08 5.05 -8.07
N ASP A 138 16.43 3.94 -8.71
CA ASP A 138 15.52 3.17 -9.58
C ASP A 138 15.01 1.88 -8.91
N PHE A 139 13.73 1.88 -8.55
CA PHE A 139 13.04 0.71 -7.98
C PHE A 139 12.32 -0.15 -9.03
N GLU A 140 12.31 0.24 -10.30
CA GLU A 140 11.60 -0.49 -11.35
C GLU A 140 12.12 -1.92 -11.54
N PRO A 141 13.45 -2.17 -11.64
CA PRO A 141 14.00 -3.50 -11.81
C PRO A 141 13.68 -4.46 -10.65
N PHE A 142 13.62 -3.94 -9.42
CA PHE A 142 13.37 -4.72 -8.21
C PHE A 142 11.93 -5.24 -8.11
N ASN A 143 10.99 -4.65 -8.86
CA ASN A 143 9.58 -5.01 -8.85
C ASN A 143 9.13 -5.83 -10.07
N ALA A 144 10.07 -6.29 -10.91
CA ALA A 144 9.75 -7.00 -12.16
C ALA A 144 9.09 -8.38 -11.96
N SER A 145 9.24 -8.99 -10.78
CA SER A 145 8.67 -10.30 -10.45
C SER A 145 7.16 -10.27 -10.22
N VAL A 146 6.59 -9.11 -9.89
CA VAL A 146 5.14 -8.95 -9.66
C VAL A 146 4.53 -8.27 -10.90
N PRO A 147 3.53 -8.89 -11.55
CA PRO A 147 2.93 -8.26 -12.72
C PRO A 147 2.25 -6.93 -12.33
N ARG A 148 2.37 -5.93 -13.21
CA ARG A 148 1.79 -4.60 -12.97
C ARG A 148 0.47 -4.44 -13.74
N PRO A 149 -0.64 -4.04 -13.08
CA PRO A 149 -1.86 -3.73 -13.80
C PRO A 149 -1.68 -2.44 -14.64
N SER A 150 -2.04 -2.49 -15.92
CA SER A 150 -1.92 -1.35 -16.84
C SER A 150 -3.15 -0.43 -16.87
N ARG A 151 -4.26 -0.85 -16.24
CA ARG A 151 -5.51 -0.10 -16.21
C ARG A 151 -5.58 0.78 -14.96
N SER A 152 -5.83 2.08 -15.13
CA SER A 152 -5.99 3.02 -14.02
C SER A 152 -7.10 2.64 -13.04
N SER A 153 -8.17 1.97 -13.49
CA SER A 153 -9.24 1.46 -12.64
C SER A 153 -8.80 0.38 -11.64
N SER A 154 -7.61 -0.21 -11.83
CA SER A 154 -7.06 -1.23 -10.94
C SER A 154 -6.22 -0.62 -9.80
N ILE A 155 -5.96 0.68 -9.82
CA ILE A 155 -5.24 1.38 -8.74
C ILE A 155 -6.04 1.25 -7.45
N GLY A 156 -5.37 0.85 -6.36
CA GLY A 156 -6.01 0.57 -5.07
C GLY A 156 -6.60 -0.84 -4.91
N ASN A 157 -6.63 -1.65 -5.98
CA ASN A 157 -7.18 -3.02 -5.97
C ASN A 157 -6.08 -4.11 -6.11
N GLY A 158 -4.90 -3.86 -5.53
CA GLY A 158 -3.73 -4.73 -5.69
C GLY A 158 -3.94 -6.17 -5.24
N VAL A 159 -4.68 -6.39 -4.14
CA VAL A 159 -4.96 -7.74 -3.62
C VAL A 159 -5.77 -8.58 -4.62
N GLN A 160 -6.74 -7.98 -5.32
CA GLN A 160 -7.53 -8.70 -6.33
C GLN A 160 -6.67 -9.12 -7.51
N PHE A 161 -5.73 -8.26 -7.91
CA PHE A 161 -4.79 -8.58 -8.98
C PHE A 161 -3.81 -9.68 -8.56
N LEU A 162 -3.29 -9.60 -7.33
CA LEU A 162 -2.43 -10.63 -6.76
C LEU A 162 -3.15 -11.97 -6.65
N ASN A 163 -4.40 -12.00 -6.19
CA ASN A 163 -5.21 -13.22 -6.10
C ASN A 163 -5.40 -13.86 -7.48
N ARG A 164 -5.65 -13.07 -8.53
CA ARG A 164 -5.71 -13.58 -9.92
C ARG A 164 -4.38 -14.16 -10.38
N HIS A 165 -3.28 -13.49 -10.05
CA HIS A 165 -1.95 -13.97 -10.41
C HIS A 165 -1.59 -15.28 -9.68
N LEU A 166 -1.84 -15.35 -8.37
CA LEU A 166 -1.61 -16.54 -7.55
C LEU A 166 -2.47 -17.71 -8.02
N SER A 167 -3.78 -17.52 -8.21
CA SER A 167 -4.67 -18.57 -8.73
C SER A 167 -4.22 -19.06 -10.11
N SER A 168 -3.82 -18.16 -11.01
CA SER A 168 -3.31 -18.56 -12.33
C SER A 168 -1.99 -19.34 -12.24
N ASN A 169 -1.09 -18.98 -11.32
CA ASN A 169 0.15 -19.71 -11.11
C ASN A 169 -0.10 -21.09 -10.49
N MET A 170 -1.00 -21.17 -9.50
CA MET A 170 -1.40 -22.41 -8.83
C MET A 170 -2.06 -23.42 -9.79
N PHE A 171 -2.69 -22.94 -10.86
CA PHE A 171 -3.28 -23.79 -11.90
C PHE A 171 -2.24 -24.43 -12.83
N ARG A 172 -1.00 -23.92 -12.90
CA ARG A 172 -0.02 -24.34 -13.93
C ARG A 172 0.60 -25.72 -13.66
N SER A 173 0.88 -26.06 -12.41
CA SER A 173 1.54 -27.32 -12.06
C SER A 173 1.19 -27.77 -10.64
N LYS A 174 1.22 -29.08 -10.38
CA LYS A 174 1.00 -29.62 -9.02
C LYS A 174 2.05 -29.16 -8.02
N GLU A 175 3.30 -28.98 -8.46
CA GLU A 175 4.41 -28.46 -7.64
C GLU A 175 4.16 -27.02 -7.17
N SER A 176 3.35 -26.24 -7.90
CA SER A 176 3.01 -24.87 -7.48
C SER A 176 2.12 -24.79 -6.24
N LEU A 177 1.55 -25.92 -5.80
CA LEU A 177 0.74 -26.04 -4.59
C LEU A 177 1.56 -26.41 -3.34
N ASP A 178 2.78 -26.89 -3.50
CA ASP A 178 3.65 -27.26 -2.36
C ASP A 178 3.88 -26.09 -1.38
N PRO A 179 4.06 -24.82 -1.82
CA PRO A 179 4.14 -23.69 -0.90
C PRO A 179 2.89 -23.50 -0.02
N LEU A 180 1.69 -23.83 -0.55
CA LEU A 180 0.46 -23.76 0.24
C LEU A 180 0.42 -24.86 1.30
N LEU A 181 0.84 -26.07 0.95
CA LEU A 181 0.94 -27.18 1.88
C LEU A 181 1.95 -26.87 3.00
N ASP A 182 3.14 -26.42 2.64
CA ASP A 182 4.19 -26.06 3.59
C ASP A 182 3.77 -24.89 4.49
N PHE A 183 3.04 -23.92 3.93
CA PHE A 183 2.45 -22.83 4.69
C PHE A 183 1.47 -23.32 5.76
N LEU A 184 0.56 -24.23 5.39
CA LEU A 184 -0.43 -24.80 6.32
C LEU A 184 0.22 -25.70 7.38
N ARG A 185 1.26 -26.47 7.04
CA ARG A 185 2.00 -27.33 7.98
C ARG A 185 2.88 -26.53 8.94
N GLY A 186 3.54 -25.48 8.44
CA GLY A 186 4.40 -24.60 9.22
C GLY A 186 3.63 -23.64 10.13
N HIS A 187 2.29 -23.72 10.16
CA HIS A 187 1.46 -22.82 10.93
C HIS A 187 1.39 -23.24 12.40
N ASN A 188 2.06 -22.47 13.26
CA ASN A 188 2.10 -22.69 14.70
C ASN A 188 1.88 -21.39 15.46
N HIS A 189 1.10 -21.44 16.53
CA HIS A 189 0.96 -20.32 17.46
C HIS A 189 1.07 -20.77 18.93
N LYS A 190 2.02 -20.18 19.65
CA LYS A 190 2.32 -20.48 21.07
C LYS A 190 2.56 -21.98 21.34
N GLY A 191 3.25 -22.66 20.43
CA GLY A 191 3.56 -24.09 20.53
C GLY A 191 2.44 -25.01 20.06
N ASN A 192 1.24 -24.49 19.75
CA ASN A 192 0.15 -25.27 19.18
C ASN A 192 0.28 -25.29 17.66
N VAL A 193 0.37 -26.49 17.09
CA VAL A 193 0.27 -26.69 15.64
C VAL A 193 -1.18 -26.42 15.22
N LEU A 194 -1.35 -25.72 14.10
CA LEU A 194 -2.63 -25.34 13.55
C LEU A 194 -2.76 -25.90 12.13
N MET A 195 -3.99 -26.05 11.64
CA MET A 195 -4.32 -26.53 10.30
C MET A 195 -3.88 -27.96 10.00
N LEU A 196 -2.61 -28.20 9.66
CA LEU A 196 -2.10 -29.51 9.22
C LEU A 196 -0.93 -29.95 10.11
N ASN A 197 -0.88 -31.24 10.44
CA ASN A 197 0.26 -31.84 11.12
C ASN A 197 1.19 -32.60 10.16
N GLU A 198 2.27 -33.16 10.72
CA GLU A 198 3.32 -33.86 9.99
C GLU A 198 2.88 -35.16 9.27
N ARG A 199 1.64 -35.63 9.49
CA ARG A 199 1.10 -36.79 8.77
C ARG A 199 0.84 -36.50 7.29
N ILE A 200 0.67 -35.23 6.93
CA ILE A 200 0.37 -34.80 5.56
C ILE A 200 1.63 -34.17 4.96
N GLN A 201 2.42 -34.98 4.24
CA GLN A 201 3.71 -34.53 3.66
C GLN A 201 3.65 -34.17 2.18
N ARG A 202 2.57 -34.53 1.48
CA ARG A 202 2.41 -34.36 0.04
C ARG A 202 0.98 -33.97 -0.30
N ILE A 203 0.79 -33.24 -1.40
CA ILE A 203 -0.54 -32.83 -1.89
C ILE A 203 -1.47 -34.02 -2.09
N SER A 204 -0.98 -35.14 -2.65
CA SER A 204 -1.82 -36.35 -2.82
C SER A 204 -2.33 -36.93 -1.50
N ARG A 205 -1.56 -36.80 -0.41
CA ARG A 205 -2.01 -37.21 0.91
C ARG A 205 -3.05 -36.24 1.45
N LEU A 206 -2.86 -34.93 1.24
CA LEU A 206 -3.81 -33.89 1.63
C LEU A 206 -5.17 -34.12 0.96
N GLU A 207 -5.22 -34.34 -0.36
CA GLU A 207 -6.44 -34.66 -1.11
C GLU A 207 -7.15 -35.89 -0.52
N SER A 208 -6.40 -36.97 -0.26
CA SER A 208 -6.96 -38.19 0.31
C SER A 208 -7.49 -38.01 1.74
N SER A 209 -6.84 -37.16 2.54
CA SER A 209 -7.27 -36.83 3.90
C SER A 209 -8.50 -35.93 3.90
N LEU A 210 -8.57 -34.96 2.99
CA LEU A 210 -9.73 -34.07 2.82
C LEU A 210 -10.99 -34.88 2.45
N ASN A 211 -10.89 -35.83 1.52
CA ASN A 211 -12.02 -36.69 1.15
C ASN A 211 -12.51 -37.53 2.35
N LYS A 212 -11.59 -38.07 3.17
CA LYS A 212 -11.97 -38.82 4.37
C LYS A 212 -12.63 -37.94 5.44
N ALA A 213 -12.13 -36.72 5.60
CA ALA A 213 -12.72 -35.75 6.53
C ALA A 213 -14.12 -35.34 6.07
N ASP A 214 -14.32 -35.10 4.77
CA ASP A 214 -15.61 -34.80 4.16
C ASP A 214 -16.64 -35.93 4.40
N ASP A 215 -16.28 -37.17 4.09
CA ASP A 215 -17.12 -38.36 4.32
C ASP A 215 -17.49 -38.58 5.79
N TYR A 216 -16.66 -38.10 6.71
CA TYR A 216 -16.88 -38.24 8.14
C TYR A 216 -17.73 -37.08 8.69
N LEU A 217 -17.37 -35.84 8.38
CA LEU A 217 -18.04 -34.63 8.86
C LEU A 217 -19.44 -34.46 8.27
N SER A 218 -19.68 -34.88 7.04
CA SER A 218 -21.00 -34.84 6.38
C SER A 218 -22.07 -35.68 7.11
N LYS A 219 -21.66 -36.64 7.94
CA LYS A 219 -22.56 -37.48 8.75
C LYS A 219 -22.91 -36.87 10.10
N LEU A 220 -22.20 -35.83 10.53
CA LEU A 220 -22.42 -35.17 11.81
C LEU A 220 -23.49 -34.07 11.67
N PRO A 221 -24.22 -33.76 12.75
CA PRO A 221 -25.04 -32.55 12.80
C PRO A 221 -24.22 -31.27 12.49
N PRO A 222 -24.75 -30.30 11.74
CA PRO A 222 -24.01 -29.09 11.35
C PRO A 222 -23.44 -28.28 12.52
N ASP A 223 -24.17 -28.24 13.63
CA ASP A 223 -23.83 -27.47 14.84
C ASP A 223 -22.96 -28.25 15.83
N THR A 224 -22.53 -29.47 15.49
CA THR A 224 -21.63 -30.26 16.35
C THR A 224 -20.33 -29.46 16.60
N PRO A 225 -19.93 -29.26 17.86
CA PRO A 225 -18.73 -28.50 18.20
C PRO A 225 -17.44 -29.27 17.87
N TYR A 226 -16.38 -28.55 17.48
CA TYR A 226 -15.09 -29.12 17.08
C TYR A 226 -14.52 -30.13 18.09
N THR A 227 -14.74 -29.90 19.39
CA THR A 227 -14.24 -30.76 20.47
C THR A 227 -14.74 -32.20 20.42
N GLU A 228 -15.91 -32.45 19.80
CA GLU A 228 -16.48 -33.80 19.71
C GLU A 228 -15.79 -34.68 18.67
N PHE A 229 -15.22 -34.07 17.62
CA PHE A 229 -14.57 -34.77 16.52
C PHE A 229 -13.08 -34.43 16.34
N GLU A 230 -12.50 -33.68 17.28
CA GLU A 230 -11.11 -33.25 17.29
C GLU A 230 -10.13 -34.42 17.09
N TYR A 231 -10.28 -35.49 17.87
CA TYR A 231 -9.38 -36.66 17.80
C TYR A 231 -9.45 -37.36 16.44
N ALA A 232 -10.66 -37.51 15.89
CA ALA A 232 -10.86 -38.15 14.59
C ALA A 232 -10.19 -37.33 13.47
N LEU A 233 -10.33 -36.00 13.49
CA LEU A 233 -9.67 -35.11 12.53
C LEU A 233 -8.14 -35.12 12.68
N GLN A 234 -7.64 -35.13 13.90
CA GLN A 234 -6.21 -35.16 14.17
C GLN A 234 -5.54 -36.42 13.62
N GLU A 235 -6.19 -37.58 13.74
CA GLU A 235 -5.71 -38.84 13.15
C GLU A 235 -5.60 -38.77 11.61
N MET A 236 -6.52 -38.03 10.97
CA MET A 236 -6.52 -37.77 9.53
C MET A 236 -5.47 -36.72 9.11
N GLY A 237 -4.90 -36.00 10.07
CA GLY A 237 -3.83 -35.03 9.86
C GLY A 237 -4.23 -33.56 10.03
N PHE A 238 -5.46 -33.29 10.51
CA PHE A 238 -6.01 -31.95 10.67
C PHE A 238 -5.99 -31.50 12.14
N GLU A 239 -5.28 -30.42 12.41
CA GLU A 239 -5.24 -29.75 13.72
C GLU A 239 -6.30 -28.64 13.79
N LYS A 240 -6.40 -27.96 14.93
CA LYS A 240 -7.36 -26.85 15.15
C LYS A 240 -7.17 -25.71 14.16
N GLY A 241 -8.25 -24.96 13.91
CA GLY A 241 -8.23 -23.74 13.09
C GLY A 241 -9.09 -23.74 11.83
N TRP A 242 -9.82 -24.83 11.57
CA TRP A 242 -10.71 -24.96 10.40
C TRP A 242 -12.13 -24.42 10.62
N GLY A 243 -12.57 -24.37 11.88
CA GLY A 243 -13.91 -23.96 12.26
C GLY A 243 -14.23 -24.31 13.71
N ASP A 244 -15.25 -23.66 14.27
CA ASP A 244 -15.82 -23.97 15.59
C ASP A 244 -16.86 -25.10 15.56
N THR A 245 -17.57 -25.25 14.44
CA THR A 245 -18.57 -26.30 14.22
C THR A 245 -18.25 -27.20 13.03
N ALA A 246 -18.85 -28.39 12.98
CA ALA A 246 -18.72 -29.34 11.87
C ALA A 246 -19.03 -28.68 10.51
N LYS A 247 -20.10 -27.88 10.44
CA LYS A 247 -20.46 -27.12 9.22
C LYS A 247 -19.33 -26.22 8.75
N ARG A 248 -18.75 -25.44 9.67
CA ARG A 248 -17.74 -24.45 9.31
C ARG A 248 -16.41 -25.08 8.93
N VAL A 249 -16.03 -26.15 9.63
CA VAL A 249 -14.86 -26.97 9.26
C VAL A 249 -15.04 -27.50 7.84
N LEU A 250 -16.21 -28.07 7.54
CA LEU A 250 -16.53 -28.62 6.23
C LEU A 250 -16.44 -27.56 5.13
N GLU A 251 -17.05 -26.38 5.33
CA GLU A 251 -16.95 -25.26 4.39
C GLU A 251 -15.50 -24.84 4.12
N THR A 252 -14.67 -24.74 5.17
CA THR A 252 -13.25 -24.35 5.01
C THR A 252 -12.45 -25.43 4.28
N MET A 253 -12.74 -26.71 4.54
CA MET A 253 -12.12 -27.84 3.84
C MET A 253 -12.55 -27.91 2.37
N HIS A 254 -13.81 -27.61 2.05
CA HIS A 254 -14.29 -27.52 0.67
C HIS A 254 -13.57 -26.41 -0.10
N LEU A 255 -13.40 -25.22 0.49
CA LEU A 255 -12.60 -24.17 -0.15
C LEU A 255 -11.18 -24.63 -0.48
N LEU A 256 -10.54 -25.40 0.41
CA LEU A 256 -9.22 -25.95 0.12
C LEU A 256 -9.26 -27.00 -0.99
N SER A 257 -10.23 -27.92 -0.96
CA SER A 257 -10.42 -28.92 -2.02
C SER A 257 -10.64 -28.26 -3.38
N ASP A 258 -11.46 -27.21 -3.44
CA ASP A 258 -11.70 -26.42 -4.65
C ASP A 258 -10.40 -25.77 -5.16
N ILE A 259 -9.58 -25.21 -4.25
CA ILE A 259 -8.26 -24.66 -4.61
C ILE A 259 -7.30 -25.71 -5.15
N LEU A 260 -7.31 -26.94 -4.61
CA LEU A 260 -6.45 -28.02 -5.08
C LEU A 260 -6.89 -28.54 -6.46
N GLN A 261 -8.19 -28.53 -6.75
CA GLN A 261 -8.74 -29.00 -8.03
C GLN A 261 -8.74 -27.92 -9.13
N ALA A 262 -9.24 -26.74 -8.82
CA ALA A 262 -9.43 -25.63 -9.74
C ALA A 262 -9.32 -24.28 -9.01
N PRO A 263 -8.11 -23.76 -8.76
CA PRO A 263 -7.93 -22.52 -8.03
C PRO A 263 -8.55 -21.32 -8.74
N ASP A 264 -9.50 -20.64 -8.08
CA ASP A 264 -10.03 -19.36 -8.50
C ASP A 264 -9.71 -18.23 -7.50
N PRO A 265 -9.70 -16.96 -7.95
CA PRO A 265 -9.28 -15.84 -7.10
C PRO A 265 -10.19 -15.59 -5.89
N SER A 266 -11.51 -15.83 -6.03
CA SER A 266 -12.49 -15.61 -4.96
C SER A 266 -12.38 -16.65 -3.87
N THR A 267 -12.23 -17.93 -4.23
CA THR A 267 -12.05 -19.03 -3.29
C THR A 267 -10.72 -18.89 -2.57
N LEU A 268 -9.64 -18.52 -3.27
CA LEU A 268 -8.34 -18.26 -2.65
C LEU A 268 -8.40 -17.10 -1.64
N GLU A 269 -9.03 -15.98 -1.98
CA GLU A 269 -9.22 -14.84 -1.06
C GLU A 269 -10.02 -15.26 0.18
N THR A 270 -11.10 -16.02 -0.03
CA THR A 270 -11.98 -16.47 1.04
C THR A 270 -11.27 -17.46 1.96
N PHE A 271 -10.53 -18.41 1.39
CA PHE A 271 -9.76 -19.40 2.15
C PHE A 271 -8.67 -18.72 2.98
N LEU A 272 -7.77 -17.96 2.34
CA LEU A 272 -6.69 -17.26 3.05
C LEU A 272 -7.22 -16.27 4.10
N GLY A 273 -8.33 -15.60 3.82
CA GLY A 273 -9.00 -14.70 4.77
C GLY A 273 -9.70 -15.41 5.94
N ARG A 274 -9.99 -16.72 5.83
CA ARG A 274 -10.50 -17.54 6.94
C ARG A 274 -9.38 -18.06 7.82
N LEU A 275 -8.16 -18.25 7.31
CA LEU A 275 -7.08 -18.85 8.08
C LEU A 275 -6.73 -18.03 9.34
N PRO A 276 -6.56 -18.68 10.50
CA PRO A 276 -6.28 -17.99 11.75
C PRO A 276 -4.81 -17.54 11.81
N MET A 277 -4.48 -16.42 11.18
CA MET A 277 -3.10 -15.92 11.07
C MET A 277 -2.75 -14.82 12.07
N VAL A 278 -3.70 -13.91 12.33
CA VAL A 278 -3.43 -12.65 13.03
C VAL A 278 -3.86 -12.76 14.49
N PHE A 279 -2.90 -12.91 15.39
CA PHE A 279 -3.13 -12.97 16.85
C PHE A 279 -2.47 -11.81 17.60
N ASN A 280 -1.27 -11.41 17.18
CA ASN A 280 -0.53 -10.30 17.76
C ASN A 280 -0.34 -9.21 16.70
N VAL A 281 -0.80 -8.00 16.99
CA VAL A 281 -0.70 -6.84 16.10
C VAL A 281 0.09 -5.74 16.80
N VAL A 282 1.02 -5.13 16.09
CA VAL A 282 1.81 -3.98 16.53
C VAL A 282 1.54 -2.83 15.57
N ILE A 283 1.05 -1.71 16.09
CA ILE A 283 0.81 -0.49 15.32
C ILE A 283 1.84 0.55 15.74
N LEU A 284 2.57 1.13 14.78
CA LEU A 284 3.60 2.14 15.08
C LEU A 284 3.09 3.56 14.84
N SER A 285 3.19 4.42 15.86
CA SER A 285 2.89 5.85 15.78
C SER A 285 3.84 6.64 16.70
N PRO A 286 5.13 6.84 16.31
CA PRO A 286 6.17 7.33 17.22
C PRO A 286 6.07 8.81 17.61
N HIS A 287 5.56 9.68 16.73
CA HIS A 287 5.52 11.13 16.96
C HIS A 287 4.22 11.58 17.64
N GLY A 288 4.21 12.86 18.06
CA GLY A 288 3.05 13.49 18.69
C GLY A 288 2.81 13.04 20.13
N TYR A 289 1.75 13.58 20.74
CA TYR A 289 1.27 13.19 22.06
C TYR A 289 0.20 12.11 21.90
N PHE A 290 0.61 10.85 21.87
CA PHE A 290 -0.35 9.76 21.73
C PHE A 290 -0.95 9.38 23.10
N GLY A 291 -2.25 9.56 23.25
CA GLY A 291 -3.03 9.26 24.46
C GLY A 291 -4.54 9.34 24.21
N GLN A 292 -5.34 8.99 25.21
CA GLN A 292 -6.80 8.92 25.07
C GLN A 292 -7.54 10.17 25.55
N ALA A 293 -6.90 11.01 26.37
CA ALA A 293 -7.48 12.23 26.92
C ALA A 293 -6.44 13.35 26.97
N ASN A 294 -6.89 14.60 26.85
CA ASN A 294 -6.07 15.81 26.97
C ASN A 294 -4.90 15.93 25.96
N VAL A 295 -4.96 15.21 24.83
CA VAL A 295 -3.89 15.24 23.81
C VAL A 295 -4.30 15.90 22.49
N LEU A 296 -5.59 15.94 22.16
CA LEU A 296 -6.07 16.51 20.90
C LEU A 296 -5.80 18.02 20.86
N GLY A 297 -5.21 18.50 19.76
CA GLY A 297 -4.81 19.89 19.59
C GLY A 297 -3.39 20.20 20.07
N LEU A 298 -2.69 19.25 20.70
CA LEU A 298 -1.26 19.39 20.96
C LEU A 298 -0.45 19.29 19.66
N PRO A 299 0.79 19.82 19.63
CA PRO A 299 1.67 19.72 18.46
C PRO A 299 1.80 18.28 17.95
N ASP A 300 1.74 18.12 16.63
CA ASP A 300 1.79 16.82 15.93
C ASP A 300 0.72 15.81 16.37
N THR A 301 -0.39 16.28 16.97
CA THR A 301 -1.44 15.42 17.52
C THR A 301 -2.80 15.79 16.94
N GLY A 302 -3.37 14.91 16.13
CA GLY A 302 -4.63 15.17 15.43
C GLY A 302 -5.36 13.90 15.02
N GLY A 303 -5.92 13.91 13.80
CA GLY A 303 -6.77 12.82 13.30
C GLY A 303 -6.12 11.44 13.32
N GLN A 304 -4.79 11.35 13.23
CA GLN A 304 -4.05 10.08 13.33
C GLN A 304 -4.30 9.34 14.65
N VAL A 305 -4.37 10.06 15.79
CA VAL A 305 -4.61 9.42 17.09
C VAL A 305 -6.02 8.85 17.15
N VAL A 306 -7.02 9.64 16.72
CA VAL A 306 -8.42 9.21 16.67
C VAL A 306 -8.58 8.00 15.75
N TYR A 307 -7.99 8.07 14.56
CA TYR A 307 -8.01 7.00 13.57
C TYR A 307 -7.47 5.69 14.14
N ILE A 308 -6.30 5.70 14.79
CA ILE A 308 -5.69 4.50 15.36
C ILE A 308 -6.54 3.95 16.52
N LEU A 309 -7.05 4.81 17.41
CA LEU A 309 -7.88 4.35 18.53
C LEU A 309 -9.17 3.68 18.07
N ASP A 310 -9.83 4.22 17.04
CA ASP A 310 -11.02 3.61 16.44
C ASP A 310 -10.68 2.32 15.67
N GLN A 311 -9.59 2.33 14.90
CA GLN A 311 -9.09 1.15 14.18
C GLN A 311 -8.85 -0.02 15.14
N VAL A 312 -8.19 0.23 16.27
CA VAL A 312 -7.85 -0.82 17.24
C VAL A 312 -9.10 -1.46 17.85
N ARG A 313 -10.14 -0.68 18.17
CA ARG A 313 -11.41 -1.21 18.68
C ARG A 313 -12.09 -2.13 17.66
N ALA A 314 -12.19 -1.68 16.42
CA ALA A 314 -12.78 -2.48 15.35
C ALA A 314 -11.95 -3.75 15.05
N LEU A 315 -10.62 -3.61 15.04
CA LEU A 315 -9.70 -4.70 14.76
C LEU A 315 -9.74 -5.77 15.86
N GLU A 316 -9.76 -5.38 17.13
CA GLU A 316 -9.87 -6.33 18.24
C GLU A 316 -11.17 -7.14 18.18
N ALA A 317 -12.30 -6.47 17.91
CA ALA A 317 -13.59 -7.14 17.78
C ALA A 317 -13.60 -8.17 16.63
N GLU A 318 -13.05 -7.81 15.47
CA GLU A 318 -12.93 -8.73 14.33
C GLU A 318 -11.95 -9.89 14.63
N MET A 319 -10.82 -9.61 15.28
CA MET A 319 -9.87 -10.65 15.68
C MET A 319 -10.53 -11.65 16.65
N LEU A 320 -11.25 -11.19 17.66
CA LEU A 320 -11.97 -12.06 18.60
C LEU A 320 -13.02 -12.92 17.88
N LEU A 321 -13.78 -12.31 16.98
CA LEU A 321 -14.78 -13.03 16.18
C LEU A 321 -14.13 -14.12 15.33
N ARG A 322 -13.03 -13.80 14.63
CA ARG A 322 -12.31 -14.75 13.76
C ARG A 322 -11.70 -15.90 14.55
N ILE A 323 -11.05 -15.59 15.67
CA ILE A 323 -10.45 -16.61 16.54
C ILE A 323 -11.53 -17.58 17.03
N LYS A 324 -12.66 -17.05 17.51
CA LYS A 324 -13.80 -17.87 17.96
C LYS A 324 -14.34 -18.74 16.84
N GLN A 325 -14.61 -18.15 15.67
CA GLN A 325 -15.14 -18.85 14.49
C GLN A 325 -14.21 -19.95 13.95
N GLN A 326 -12.94 -19.97 14.33
CA GLN A 326 -12.00 -21.04 13.96
C GLN A 326 -11.81 -22.09 15.06
N GLY A 327 -12.66 -22.08 16.09
CA GLY A 327 -12.59 -23.04 17.20
C GLY A 327 -11.37 -22.82 18.10
N LEU A 328 -10.82 -21.61 18.11
CA LEU A 328 -9.63 -21.26 18.89
C LEU A 328 -10.01 -20.39 20.09
N ASN A 329 -9.24 -20.51 21.18
CA ASN A 329 -9.43 -19.75 22.41
C ASN A 329 -8.24 -18.82 22.69
N PHE A 330 -7.52 -18.40 21.65
CA PHE A 330 -6.39 -17.49 21.81
C PHE A 330 -6.87 -16.09 22.18
N LYS A 331 -6.22 -15.50 23.16
CA LYS A 331 -6.40 -14.08 23.48
C LYS A 331 -5.57 -13.26 22.49
N PRO A 332 -6.19 -12.40 21.65
CA PRO A 332 -5.42 -11.53 20.77
C PRO A 332 -4.62 -10.53 21.58
N ARG A 333 -3.69 -9.82 20.95
CA ARG A 333 -2.98 -8.70 21.58
C ARG A 333 -2.68 -7.64 20.55
N ILE A 334 -3.11 -6.40 20.82
CA ILE A 334 -2.81 -5.25 19.96
C ILE A 334 -1.97 -4.25 20.76
N LEU A 335 -0.82 -3.86 20.23
CA LEU A 335 0.09 -2.90 20.86
C LEU A 335 0.29 -1.69 19.95
N VAL A 336 -0.20 -0.54 20.38
CA VAL A 336 0.11 0.74 19.72
C VAL A 336 1.39 1.28 20.32
N VAL A 337 2.50 1.18 19.59
CA VAL A 337 3.79 1.69 20.04
C VAL A 337 3.93 3.15 19.67
N THR A 338 4.27 3.93 20.68
CA THR A 338 4.51 5.36 20.54
C THR A 338 5.64 5.78 21.47
N ARG A 339 6.04 7.04 21.38
CA ARG A 339 7.10 7.56 22.22
C ARG A 339 6.62 7.78 23.66
N LEU A 340 7.47 7.40 24.62
CA LEU A 340 7.34 7.84 26.02
C LEU A 340 7.87 9.26 26.16
N ILE A 341 7.05 10.17 26.70
CA ILE A 341 7.42 11.56 26.97
C ILE A 341 7.32 11.81 28.48
N PRO A 342 8.42 11.66 29.23
CA PRO A 342 8.44 11.82 30.69
C PRO A 342 7.86 13.15 31.19
N ASP A 343 8.17 14.26 30.50
CA ASP A 343 7.82 15.61 30.96
C ASP A 343 6.40 16.04 30.53
N ALA A 344 5.64 15.16 29.89
CA ALA A 344 4.28 15.47 29.44
C ALA A 344 3.32 15.56 30.65
N LYS A 345 3.09 16.80 31.12
CA LYS A 345 2.14 17.09 32.21
C LYS A 345 0.71 17.15 31.70
N GLY A 346 -0.24 16.65 32.48
CA GLY A 346 -1.68 16.69 32.16
C GLY A 346 -2.16 15.61 31.18
N THR A 347 -1.25 14.76 30.70
CA THR A 347 -1.54 13.63 29.81
C THR A 347 -1.00 12.33 30.40
N THR A 348 -1.33 11.20 29.77
CA THR A 348 -0.79 9.88 30.12
C THR A 348 0.46 9.50 29.30
N CYS A 349 1.04 10.45 28.55
CA CYS A 349 2.18 10.18 27.65
C CYS A 349 3.48 9.77 28.38
N ASN A 350 3.52 9.94 29.69
CA ASN A 350 4.61 9.48 30.57
C ASN A 350 4.37 8.06 31.14
N GLN A 351 3.23 7.42 30.84
CA GLN A 351 2.91 6.07 31.30
C GLN A 351 3.34 5.03 30.27
N ARG A 352 4.20 4.08 30.68
CA ARG A 352 4.75 3.06 29.78
C ARG A 352 3.69 2.18 29.12
N LEU A 353 2.64 1.80 29.86
CA LEU A 353 1.58 0.94 29.35
C LEU A 353 0.23 1.50 29.76
N GLU A 354 -0.65 1.68 28.78
CA GLU A 354 -2.02 2.19 29.00
C GLU A 354 -3.01 1.32 28.23
N ARG A 355 -4.07 0.86 28.88
CA ARG A 355 -5.13 0.09 28.21
C ARG A 355 -6.03 1.01 27.39
N ILE A 356 -6.38 0.59 26.18
CA ILE A 356 -7.29 1.35 25.32
C ILE A 356 -8.74 1.14 25.78
N SER A 357 -9.47 2.23 25.97
CA SER A 357 -10.86 2.26 26.42
C SER A 357 -11.76 1.62 25.36
N GLY A 358 -12.66 0.76 25.82
CA GLY A 358 -13.53 -0.03 24.94
C GLY A 358 -12.87 -1.28 24.35
N THR A 359 -11.71 -1.69 24.86
CA THR A 359 -10.99 -2.90 24.43
C THR A 359 -10.58 -3.77 25.61
N GLU A 360 -10.39 -5.08 25.39
CA GLU A 360 -9.93 -6.04 26.40
C GLU A 360 -8.43 -6.32 26.32
N TYR A 361 -7.88 -6.41 25.12
CA TYR A 361 -6.54 -6.92 24.83
C TYR A 361 -5.64 -5.90 24.15
N SER A 362 -6.10 -4.66 24.00
CA SER A 362 -5.38 -3.61 23.29
C SER A 362 -4.78 -2.56 24.23
N HIS A 363 -3.50 -2.24 23.99
CA HIS A 363 -2.72 -1.36 24.85
C HIS A 363 -1.86 -0.40 24.04
N ILE A 364 -1.62 0.79 24.58
CA ILE A 364 -0.60 1.72 24.14
C ILE A 364 0.69 1.35 24.89
N LEU A 365 1.76 1.06 24.14
CA LEU A 365 3.10 0.81 24.66
C LEU A 365 3.98 2.02 24.35
N ARG A 366 4.50 2.68 25.39
CA ARG A 366 5.34 3.86 25.25
C ARG A 366 6.80 3.51 25.48
N VAL A 367 7.63 3.75 24.47
CA VAL A 367 9.08 3.49 24.52
C VAL A 367 9.83 4.83 24.44
N PRO A 368 10.76 5.13 25.35
CA PRO A 368 11.47 6.40 25.32
C PRO A 368 12.46 6.46 24.16
N PHE A 369 12.61 7.65 23.58
CA PHE A 369 13.77 7.94 22.73
C PHE A 369 15.02 8.03 23.61
N ARG A 370 16.14 7.56 23.07
CA ARG A 370 17.42 7.50 23.78
C ARG A 370 18.54 7.99 22.87
N THR A 371 19.52 8.61 23.52
CA THR A 371 20.82 8.96 22.96
C THR A 371 21.91 8.32 23.82
N GLU A 372 23.18 8.51 23.47
CA GLU A 372 24.32 8.13 24.32
C GLU A 372 24.24 8.76 25.71
N ASN A 373 23.68 9.96 25.80
CA ASN A 373 23.52 10.72 27.05
C ASN A 373 22.27 10.34 27.87
N GLY A 374 21.49 9.34 27.43
CA GLY A 374 20.30 8.85 28.13
C GLY A 374 18.97 9.13 27.44
N ILE A 375 17.88 9.10 28.21
CA ILE A 375 16.50 9.23 27.72
C ILE A 375 16.18 10.69 27.39
N LEU A 376 15.44 10.92 26.30
CA LEU A 376 14.96 12.25 25.92
C LEU A 376 13.59 12.55 26.55
N HIS A 377 13.55 13.53 27.44
CA HIS A 377 12.41 13.84 28.29
C HIS A 377 11.33 14.72 27.63
N LYS A 378 11.75 15.68 26.80
CA LYS A 378 10.88 16.68 26.17
C LYS A 378 10.28 16.19 24.86
N TRP A 379 9.14 16.75 24.48
CA TRP A 379 8.57 16.55 23.14
C TRP A 379 9.55 17.02 22.06
N ILE A 380 9.52 16.35 20.91
CA ILE A 380 10.33 16.62 19.72
C ILE A 380 9.37 16.64 18.54
N SER A 381 9.51 17.64 17.67
CA SER A 381 8.68 17.74 16.46
C SER A 381 8.87 16.52 15.57
N ARG A 382 7.82 16.11 14.86
CA ARG A 382 7.85 15.05 13.84
C ARG A 382 8.91 15.29 12.76
N PHE A 383 9.36 16.52 12.55
CA PHE A 383 10.43 16.86 11.61
C PHE A 383 11.83 16.52 12.15
N ASP A 384 11.99 16.38 13.47
CA ASP A 384 13.27 16.20 14.15
C ASP A 384 13.43 14.81 14.80
N VAL A 385 12.48 13.89 14.58
CA VAL A 385 12.50 12.55 15.19
C VAL A 385 13.49 11.58 14.52
N TRP A 386 13.94 11.87 13.30
CA TRP A 386 14.71 10.95 12.45
C TRP A 386 15.94 10.33 13.12
N PRO A 387 16.79 11.09 13.86
CA PRO A 387 17.99 10.53 14.48
C PRO A 387 17.71 9.45 15.54
N TYR A 388 16.47 9.36 16.04
CA TYR A 388 16.12 8.48 17.16
C TYR A 388 15.38 7.21 16.72
N LEU A 389 14.96 7.11 15.46
CA LEU A 389 14.08 6.03 14.98
C LEU A 389 14.77 4.66 14.99
N GLU A 390 16.07 4.61 14.68
CA GLU A 390 16.84 3.36 14.70
C GLU A 390 16.89 2.78 16.12
N LYS A 391 17.38 3.57 17.09
CA LYS A 391 17.44 3.16 18.49
C LYS A 391 16.07 2.86 19.08
N PHE A 392 15.05 3.63 18.69
CA PHE A 392 13.67 3.37 19.08
C PHE A 392 13.19 2.01 18.58
N THR A 393 13.53 1.62 17.36
CA THR A 393 13.19 0.32 16.78
C THR A 393 13.85 -0.82 17.55
N GLU A 394 15.13 -0.69 17.90
CA GLU A 394 15.85 -1.68 18.72
C GLU A 394 15.24 -1.86 20.12
N VAL A 395 14.94 -0.77 20.82
CA VAL A 395 14.36 -0.85 22.16
C VAL A 395 12.92 -1.38 22.10
N THR A 396 12.20 -1.05 21.03
CA THR A 396 10.86 -1.56 20.77
C THR A 396 10.87 -3.06 20.52
N SER A 397 11.80 -3.58 19.70
CA SER A 397 11.90 -5.03 19.43
C SER A 397 12.24 -5.83 20.69
N LEU A 398 13.12 -5.31 21.56
CA LEU A 398 13.42 -5.89 22.88
C LEU A 398 12.19 -5.97 23.79
N SER A 399 11.22 -5.06 23.63
CA SER A 399 10.00 -5.04 24.43
C SER A 399 8.98 -6.10 24.01
N PHE A 400 9.16 -6.74 22.85
CA PHE A 400 8.23 -7.73 22.32
C PHE A 400 8.69 -9.20 22.42
N GLY A 401 9.99 -9.46 22.58
CA GLY A 401 10.55 -10.81 22.57
C GLY A 401 10.41 -11.51 21.20
N ASN A 402 10.67 -12.83 21.15
CA ASN A 402 10.67 -13.65 19.92
C ASN A 402 9.26 -14.03 19.41
N HIS A 403 8.26 -13.16 19.54
CA HIS A 403 6.91 -13.48 19.07
C HIS A 403 6.75 -13.15 17.57
N ARG A 404 5.98 -13.97 16.83
CA ARG A 404 5.46 -13.56 15.52
C ARG A 404 4.49 -12.40 15.73
N LEU A 405 4.75 -11.28 15.07
CA LEU A 405 4.00 -10.03 15.17
C LEU A 405 3.61 -9.58 13.77
N LEU A 406 2.36 -9.14 13.61
CA LEU A 406 1.98 -8.35 12.45
C LEU A 406 2.31 -6.89 12.73
N LEU A 407 3.19 -6.29 11.92
CA LEU A 407 3.54 -4.87 12.00
C LEU A 407 2.65 -4.06 11.06
N MET A 408 1.99 -3.05 11.61
CA MET A 408 1.20 -2.07 10.86
C MET A 408 1.80 -0.68 11.07
N PHE A 409 2.09 -0.01 9.96
CA PHE A 409 2.46 1.40 9.96
C PHE A 409 1.25 2.24 9.61
N CYS A 410 0.94 3.21 10.46
CA CYS A 410 -0.06 4.21 10.13
C CYS A 410 0.66 5.46 9.65
N SER A 411 0.62 5.73 8.34
CA SER A 411 0.98 7.03 7.79
C SER A 411 -0.30 7.71 7.33
N VAL A 412 -0.78 8.68 8.10
CA VAL A 412 -1.76 9.64 7.60
C VAL A 412 -0.95 10.77 6.96
N CYS A 413 -0.56 10.60 5.69
CA CYS A 413 -0.21 11.75 4.87
C CYS A 413 -1.50 12.54 4.63
N LEU A 414 -1.66 13.66 5.33
CA LEU A 414 -2.64 14.68 4.94
C LEU A 414 -2.23 15.21 3.55
N SER A 415 -2.86 14.70 2.49
CA SER A 415 -3.13 15.52 1.30
C SER A 415 -4.61 15.85 1.32
N GLU A 416 -4.93 17.14 1.41
CA GLU A 416 -6.29 17.65 1.30
C GLU A 416 -6.96 17.14 0.00
N ARG A 417 -8.23 16.72 0.12
CA ARG A 417 -9.08 16.07 -0.89
C ARG A 417 -8.87 14.57 -1.08
N TRP A 418 -9.45 13.74 -0.21
CA TRP A 418 -10.26 12.59 -0.62
C TRP A 418 -11.23 12.23 0.53
N GLN A 419 -12.53 12.26 0.24
CA GLN A 419 -13.61 11.92 1.16
C GLN A 419 -13.60 10.43 1.52
N LEU A 420 -14.12 10.16 2.73
CA LEU A 420 -14.45 8.86 3.32
C LEU A 420 -14.92 7.82 2.29
N VAL A 421 -14.09 6.83 1.93
CA VAL A 421 -14.44 5.41 1.76
C VAL A 421 -13.13 4.61 1.70
N GLN A 422 -12.73 3.96 2.80
CA GLN A 422 -12.07 2.64 2.84
C GLN A 422 -11.64 2.34 4.28
N ILE A 423 -12.60 1.86 5.06
CA ILE A 423 -12.35 1.23 6.36
C ILE A 423 -11.84 -0.20 6.03
N VAL A 424 -10.66 -0.56 6.56
CA VAL A 424 -9.97 -1.88 6.55
C VAL A 424 -9.00 -2.25 5.40
N ARG A 425 -8.81 -1.50 4.31
CA ARG A 425 -8.07 -2.04 3.14
C ARG A 425 -6.63 -1.62 2.86
N THR A 426 -5.92 -0.93 3.76
CA THR A 426 -4.57 -0.44 3.42
C THR A 426 -3.56 -0.61 4.57
N CYS A 427 -2.39 -1.14 4.20
CA CYS A 427 -1.18 -1.43 4.99
C CYS A 427 -1.15 -2.75 5.79
N SER A 428 -1.00 -3.86 5.07
CA SER A 428 -0.35 -5.07 5.57
C SER A 428 0.96 -5.28 4.82
N GLN A 429 2.08 -4.78 5.34
CA GLN A 429 3.39 -5.34 5.00
C GLN A 429 3.68 -6.44 6.01
N LEU A 430 3.59 -7.70 5.56
CA LEU A 430 4.07 -8.86 6.31
C LEU A 430 5.61 -8.83 6.30
N LEU A 431 6.22 -8.14 7.25
CA LEU A 431 7.62 -8.37 7.61
C LEU A 431 7.65 -9.60 8.54
N CYS A 432 7.64 -10.79 7.95
CA CYS A 432 8.09 -11.99 8.65
C CYS A 432 9.60 -11.86 8.85
N LEU A 433 10.03 -11.37 10.02
CA LEU A 433 11.42 -11.49 10.42
C LEU A 433 11.75 -12.98 10.56
N PRO A 434 12.75 -13.52 9.84
CA PRO A 434 13.19 -14.89 10.05
C PRO A 434 13.78 -15.01 11.46
N THR A 435 13.28 -15.98 12.23
CA THR A 435 13.93 -16.45 13.45
C THR A 435 15.29 -17.05 13.07
N ARG A 436 16.39 -16.46 13.56
CA ARG A 436 17.67 -17.18 13.68
C ARG A 436 17.68 -17.98 14.97
#